data_AF-A0AAE3KY41-F1
#
_entry.id   AF-A0AAE3KY41-F1
#
_cell.length_a   1.000
_cell.length_b   1.000
_cell.length_c   1.000
_cell.angle_alpha   90.00
_cell.angle_beta   90.00
_cell.angle_gamma   90.00
#
_symmetry.space_group_name_H-M   'P 1'
#
loop_
_entity.id
_entity.type
_entity.pdbx_description
1 polymer ?
#
loop_
_entity_poly.entity_id
_entity_poly.type
_entity_poly.pdbx_seq_one_letter_code
_entity_poly.pdbx_strand_id
1 'polypeptide(L)'
;MKRILVVLLILMALMPLATATSITPVHILNWTSGNAEFECSQTDCDSDFAYKIDEWDQENGMDGVYAYAGNNITILNSNGGTFDWESEYPVCAVVVKAGSEQSGGGAYIYYYPDGATGDEGLVAPANKDISHVTFCFNEDDGEIEEIPEFPTVALPIAAILGLAFMFQRRKE
;
A
#
# COMPACT_ATOMS: atom_id res chain seq x y z
N MET A 1 -40.82 14.48 -3.31
CA MET A 1 -40.03 14.40 -2.06
C MET A 1 -39.84 12.96 -1.57
N LYS A 2 -40.91 12.19 -1.27
CA LYS A 2 -40.80 10.80 -0.76
C LYS A 2 -40.07 9.81 -1.70
N ARG A 3 -40.22 9.93 -3.03
CA ARG A 3 -39.54 9.07 -4.01
C ARG A 3 -38.04 9.39 -4.17
N ILE A 4 -37.64 10.66 -4.01
CA ILE A 4 -36.23 11.09 -4.06
C ILE A 4 -35.49 10.59 -2.81
N LEU A 5 -36.15 10.65 -1.65
CA LEU A 5 -35.59 10.17 -0.38
C LEU A 5 -35.29 8.65 -0.41
N VAL A 6 -36.15 7.86 -1.07
CA VAL A 6 -35.97 6.40 -1.19
C VAL A 6 -34.82 6.05 -2.13
N VAL A 7 -34.63 6.78 -3.23
CA VAL A 7 -33.49 6.55 -4.15
C VAL A 7 -32.16 6.89 -3.49
N LEU A 8 -32.11 7.95 -2.67
CA LEU A 8 -30.89 8.34 -1.95
C LEU A 8 -30.49 7.33 -0.87
N LEU A 9 -31.47 6.77 -0.16
CA LEU A 9 -31.25 5.71 0.84
C LEU A 9 -30.76 4.40 0.21
N ILE A 10 -31.25 4.04 -0.98
CA ILE A 10 -30.78 2.86 -1.71
C ILE A 10 -29.35 3.07 -2.21
N LEU A 11 -28.99 4.27 -2.68
CA LEU A 11 -27.62 4.57 -3.11
C LEU A 11 -26.60 4.49 -1.96
N MET A 12 -26.97 4.92 -0.74
CA MET A 12 -26.10 4.79 0.44
C MET A 12 -25.93 3.35 0.90
N ALA A 13 -26.95 2.48 0.71
CA ALA A 13 -26.89 1.07 1.12
C ALA A 13 -26.06 0.19 0.17
N LEU A 14 -25.69 0.70 -1.01
CA LEU A 14 -24.89 0.01 -2.02
C LEU A 14 -23.39 0.37 -1.95
N MET A 15 -22.95 1.15 -0.96
CA MET A 15 -21.52 1.42 -0.80
C MET A 15 -20.81 0.16 -0.30
N PRO A 16 -19.81 -0.36 -1.04
CA PRO A 16 -18.97 -1.43 -0.53
C PRO A 16 -18.24 -0.93 0.73
N LEU A 17 -18.27 -1.73 1.79
CA LEU A 17 -17.41 -1.48 2.94
C LEU A 17 -15.97 -1.75 2.49
N ALA A 18 -15.11 -0.74 2.56
CA ALA A 18 -13.68 -0.94 2.41
C ALA A 18 -13.21 -1.83 3.57
N THR A 19 -12.72 -3.02 3.26
CA THR A 19 -12.03 -3.88 4.22
C THR A 19 -10.56 -3.51 4.18
N ALA A 20 -10.01 -2.98 5.27
CA ALA A 20 -8.57 -2.83 5.42
C ALA A 20 -7.94 -4.23 5.46
N THR A 21 -7.03 -4.50 4.53
CA THR A 21 -6.26 -5.76 4.51
C THR A 21 -4.99 -5.51 5.30
N SER A 22 -4.94 -5.97 6.56
CA SER A 22 -3.73 -5.86 7.37
C SER A 22 -2.74 -6.94 6.96
N ILE A 23 -1.54 -6.53 6.53
CA ILE A 23 -0.43 -7.44 6.25
C ILE A 23 0.10 -7.99 7.58
N THR A 24 0.19 -9.32 7.68
CA THR A 24 0.80 -9.95 8.86
C THR A 24 2.31 -10.00 8.66
N PRO A 25 3.12 -9.33 9.50
CA PRO A 25 4.56 -9.33 9.33
C PRO A 25 5.19 -10.67 9.70
N VAL A 26 6.33 -10.97 9.09
CA VAL A 26 7.20 -12.07 9.48
C VAL A 26 8.15 -11.59 10.57
N HIS A 27 8.16 -12.27 11.73
CA HIS A 27 9.05 -11.94 12.84
C HIS A 27 10.38 -12.70 12.76
N ILE A 28 11.48 -11.96 12.64
CA ILE A 28 12.84 -12.49 12.68
C ILE A 28 13.51 -12.08 13.99
N LEU A 29 13.63 -13.02 14.93
CA LEU A 29 14.22 -12.79 16.26
C LEU A 29 15.71 -12.43 16.19
N ASN A 30 16.47 -13.16 15.38
CA ASN A 30 17.92 -13.02 15.22
C ASN A 30 18.31 -12.12 14.03
N TRP A 31 17.56 -11.02 13.84
CA TRP A 31 17.85 -10.08 12.77
C TRP A 31 19.25 -9.48 12.88
N THR A 32 20.01 -9.49 11.78
CA THR A 32 21.31 -8.84 11.69
C THR A 32 21.13 -7.48 11.02
N SER A 33 21.27 -6.41 11.79
CA SER A 33 21.21 -5.04 11.25
C SER A 33 22.48 -4.68 10.47
N GLY A 34 22.33 -3.84 9.44
CA GLY A 34 23.44 -3.34 8.62
C GLY A 34 23.07 -2.03 7.93
N ASN A 35 23.66 -1.77 6.75
CA ASN A 35 23.15 -0.73 5.86
C ASN A 35 21.86 -1.19 5.17
N ALA A 36 21.20 -0.29 4.45
CA ALA A 36 19.92 -0.56 3.80
C ALA A 36 20.00 -1.75 2.84
N GLU A 37 21.05 -1.81 2.01
CA GLU A 37 21.25 -2.85 1.00
C GLU A 37 21.45 -4.22 1.65
N PHE A 38 22.24 -4.30 2.72
CA PHE A 38 22.44 -5.54 3.48
C PHE A 38 21.13 -6.02 4.12
N GLU A 39 20.32 -5.12 4.64
CA GLU A 39 19.03 -5.46 5.24
C GLU A 39 18.04 -5.96 4.19
N CYS A 40 17.93 -5.31 3.04
CA CYS A 40 17.08 -5.77 1.93
C CYS A 40 17.55 -7.12 1.35
N SER A 41 18.86 -7.36 1.27
CA SER A 41 19.42 -8.65 0.81
C SER A 41 19.09 -9.86 1.69
N GLN A 42 18.62 -9.62 2.93
CA GLN A 42 18.17 -10.68 3.85
C GLN A 42 16.67 -10.96 3.73
N THR A 43 15.93 -10.19 2.92
CA THR A 43 14.51 -10.38 2.65
C THR A 43 14.30 -11.23 1.40
N ASP A 44 13.10 -11.78 1.23
CA ASP A 44 12.69 -12.47 0.00
C ASP A 44 12.29 -11.48 -1.13
N CYS A 45 12.56 -10.18 -0.99
CA CYS A 45 12.35 -9.21 -2.07
C CYS A 45 13.61 -9.04 -2.94
N ASP A 46 13.41 -9.10 -4.26
CA ASP A 46 14.37 -8.62 -5.26
C ASP A 46 14.13 -7.12 -5.52
N SER A 47 14.86 -6.27 -4.79
CA SER A 47 14.76 -4.81 -4.88
C SER A 47 16.02 -4.18 -5.48
N ASP A 48 15.85 -3.26 -6.42
CA ASP A 48 16.91 -2.45 -7.01
C ASP A 48 17.47 -1.40 -6.04
N PHE A 49 16.60 -0.89 -5.16
CA PHE A 49 16.94 0.19 -4.23
C PHE A 49 16.57 -0.16 -2.79
N ALA A 50 17.38 0.36 -1.88
CA ALA A 50 17.16 0.23 -0.45
C ALA A 50 17.38 1.58 0.24
N TYR A 51 16.46 1.97 1.11
CA TYR A 51 16.58 3.19 1.90
C TYR A 51 16.29 2.92 3.37
N LYS A 52 17.15 3.45 4.24
CA LYS A 52 17.05 3.24 5.69
C LYS A 52 16.88 4.57 6.41
N ILE A 53 15.84 4.62 7.23
CA ILE A 53 15.54 5.72 8.15
C ILE A 53 16.02 5.31 9.54
N ASP A 54 17.19 5.81 9.91
CA ASP A 54 17.82 5.60 11.21
C ASP A 54 17.37 6.63 12.25
N GLU A 55 17.75 6.39 13.51
CA GLU A 55 17.54 7.31 14.64
C GLU A 55 16.06 7.70 14.82
N TRP A 56 15.19 6.69 14.88
CA TRP A 56 13.75 6.92 15.02
C TRP A 56 13.43 7.72 16.30
N ASP A 57 12.83 8.90 16.14
CA ASP A 57 12.41 9.74 17.26
C ASP A 57 11.17 9.15 17.93
N GLN A 58 11.31 8.74 19.18
CA GLN A 58 10.24 8.11 19.97
C GLN A 58 9.26 9.13 20.53
N GLU A 59 9.69 10.38 20.73
CA GLU A 59 8.88 11.43 21.35
C GLU A 59 8.03 12.14 20.29
N ASN A 60 8.63 12.43 19.13
CA ASN A 60 7.97 13.21 18.09
C ASN A 60 7.55 12.39 16.87
N GLY A 61 7.95 11.12 16.78
CA GLY A 61 7.77 10.31 15.57
C GLY A 61 8.67 10.77 14.43
N MET A 62 8.54 10.10 13.29
CA MET A 62 9.35 10.35 12.09
C MET A 62 8.51 10.83 10.90
N ASP A 63 7.40 11.53 11.15
CA ASP A 63 6.53 12.02 10.08
C ASP A 63 7.29 12.99 9.14
N GLY A 64 7.18 12.76 7.84
CA GLY A 64 7.89 13.57 6.85
C GLY A 64 8.14 12.84 5.53
N VAL A 65 8.73 13.58 4.59
CA VAL A 65 9.08 13.08 3.26
C VAL A 65 10.58 12.81 3.19
N TYR A 66 10.92 11.62 2.72
CA TYR A 66 12.27 11.11 2.57
C TYR A 66 12.54 10.82 1.09
N ALA A 67 13.25 11.75 0.43
CA ALA A 67 13.59 11.63 -0.98
C ALA A 67 14.88 10.82 -1.16
N TYR A 68 14.82 9.74 -1.93
CA TYR A 68 15.97 8.90 -2.24
C TYR A 68 15.80 8.17 -3.58
N ALA A 69 16.87 8.12 -4.39
CA ALA A 69 16.90 7.42 -5.67
C ALA A 69 15.72 7.72 -6.62
N GLY A 70 15.17 8.94 -6.59
CA GLY A 70 14.03 9.33 -7.44
C GLY A 70 12.66 9.03 -6.84
N ASN A 71 12.60 8.29 -5.73
CA ASN A 71 11.39 8.02 -4.96
C ASN A 71 11.21 9.03 -3.81
N ASN A 72 9.96 9.32 -3.46
CA ASN A 72 9.58 10.01 -2.22
C ASN A 72 8.83 9.04 -1.32
N ILE A 73 9.46 8.64 -0.20
CA ILE A 73 8.81 7.86 0.85
C ILE A 73 8.29 8.83 1.90
N THR A 74 6.99 8.79 2.18
CA THR A 74 6.36 9.63 3.20
C THR A 74 6.00 8.77 4.40
N ILE A 75 6.43 9.18 5.60
CA ILE A 75 6.02 8.60 6.87
C ILE A 75 4.90 9.45 7.46
N LEU A 76 3.87 8.80 7.97
CA LEU A 76 2.66 9.42 8.50
C LEU A 76 2.28 8.76 9.83
N ASN A 77 1.59 9.51 10.71
CA ASN A 77 1.00 9.02 11.96
C ASN A 77 1.99 8.25 12.85
N SER A 78 3.28 8.59 12.79
CA SER A 78 4.33 7.94 13.55
C SER A 78 4.26 8.29 15.03
N ASN A 79 4.30 7.28 15.89
CA ASN A 79 4.28 7.46 17.34
C ASN A 79 5.28 6.54 18.07
N GLY A 80 6.53 6.52 17.61
CA GLY A 80 7.63 5.75 18.23
C GLY A 80 7.52 4.23 18.10
N GLY A 81 6.32 3.65 18.09
CA GLY A 81 6.06 2.20 18.01
C GLY A 81 5.18 1.77 16.84
N THR A 82 4.42 2.69 16.22
CA THR A 82 3.72 2.48 14.94
C THR A 82 3.94 3.64 13.99
N PHE A 83 3.73 3.40 12.70
CA PHE A 83 3.68 4.42 11.66
C PHE A 83 2.91 3.89 10.43
N ASP A 84 2.51 4.81 9.58
CA ASP A 84 1.99 4.55 8.24
C ASP A 84 3.00 5.07 7.23
N TRP A 85 2.94 4.58 5.99
CA TRP A 85 3.82 5.06 4.94
C TRP A 85 3.12 5.13 3.58
N GLU A 86 3.63 6.03 2.75
CA GLU A 86 3.32 6.15 1.33
C GLU A 86 4.62 6.22 0.53
N SER A 87 4.60 5.80 -0.73
CA SER A 87 5.75 5.79 -1.64
C SER A 87 5.29 6.07 -3.07
N GLU A 88 6.09 6.82 -3.83
CA GLU A 88 5.85 7.00 -5.27
C GLU A 88 6.21 5.74 -6.07
N TYR A 89 7.20 4.99 -5.59
CA TYR A 89 7.65 3.73 -6.21
C TYR A 89 7.11 2.50 -5.48
N PRO A 90 6.94 1.35 -6.17
CA PRO A 90 6.49 0.11 -5.55
C PRO A 90 7.51 -0.40 -4.53
N VAL A 91 7.10 -0.45 -3.27
CA VAL A 91 7.82 -1.07 -2.16
C VAL A 91 7.41 -2.53 -2.08
N CYS A 92 8.39 -3.43 -2.06
CA CYS A 92 8.18 -4.87 -1.98
C CYS A 92 8.37 -5.42 -0.56
N ALA A 93 9.15 -4.72 0.27
CA ALA A 93 9.35 -5.08 1.67
C ALA A 93 9.63 -3.86 2.54
N VAL A 94 9.08 -3.87 3.75
CA VAL A 94 9.44 -2.93 4.82
C VAL A 94 9.94 -3.71 6.03
N VAL A 95 11.16 -3.42 6.46
CA VAL A 95 11.80 -4.01 7.63
C VAL A 95 11.69 -3.02 8.79
N VAL A 96 10.89 -3.36 9.79
CA VAL A 96 10.71 -2.57 11.02
C VAL A 96 11.50 -3.23 12.14
N LYS A 97 12.57 -2.55 12.58
CA LYS A 97 13.49 -3.09 13.58
C LYS A 97 13.24 -2.46 14.95
N ALA A 98 13.18 -3.30 15.99
CA ALA A 98 13.13 -2.85 17.38
C ALA A 98 13.85 -3.82 18.33
N GLY A 99 14.67 -3.29 19.24
CA GLY A 99 15.34 -4.05 20.33
C GLY A 99 16.24 -5.21 19.88
N SER A 100 17.05 -5.79 20.76
CA SER A 100 17.83 -6.99 20.43
C SER A 100 17.03 -8.29 20.64
N GLU A 101 17.49 -9.40 20.07
CA GLU A 101 16.94 -10.75 20.31
C GLU A 101 16.79 -11.05 21.81
N GLN A 102 17.81 -10.74 22.62
CA GLN A 102 17.82 -11.01 24.06
C GLN A 102 16.71 -10.26 24.80
N SER A 103 16.22 -9.18 24.20
CA SER A 103 15.12 -8.38 24.73
C SER A 103 13.75 -8.79 24.17
N GLY A 104 13.69 -9.85 23.34
CA GLY A 104 12.49 -10.25 22.58
C GLY A 104 12.22 -9.38 21.35
N GLY A 105 13.20 -8.56 20.94
CA GLY A 105 13.13 -7.72 19.74
C GLY A 105 13.42 -8.50 18.46
N GLY A 106 14.14 -7.89 17.53
CA GLY A 106 14.37 -8.42 16.19
C GLY A 106 13.69 -7.54 15.15
N ALA A 107 13.35 -8.09 13.98
CA ALA A 107 12.69 -7.34 12.91
C ALA A 107 11.30 -7.93 12.59
N TYR A 108 10.35 -7.06 12.29
CA TYR A 108 9.15 -7.41 11.54
C TYR A 108 9.37 -7.05 10.08
N ILE A 109 9.11 -8.00 9.19
CA ILE A 109 9.20 -7.80 7.74
C ILE A 109 7.79 -7.86 7.17
N TYR A 110 7.34 -6.75 6.58
CA TYR A 110 6.08 -6.64 5.86
C TYR A 110 6.38 -6.85 4.38
N TYR A 111 5.78 -7.86 3.77
CA TYR A 111 6.00 -8.21 2.36
C TYR A 111 4.84 -7.78 1.49
N TYR A 112 5.17 -7.17 0.36
CA TYR A 112 4.26 -6.71 -0.68
C TYR A 112 4.75 -7.29 -2.01
N PRO A 113 4.46 -8.57 -2.31
CA PRO A 113 5.06 -9.29 -3.44
C PRO A 113 4.77 -8.65 -4.80
N ASP A 114 3.63 -7.98 -4.93
CA ASP A 114 3.22 -7.27 -6.16
C ASP A 114 3.60 -5.77 -6.14
N GLY A 115 4.37 -5.35 -5.12
CA GLY A 115 4.63 -3.94 -4.83
C GLY A 115 3.44 -3.25 -4.17
N ALA A 116 3.73 -2.32 -3.26
CA ALA A 116 2.74 -1.43 -2.66
C ALA A 116 3.28 0.01 -2.65
N THR A 117 2.38 0.97 -2.76
CA THR A 117 2.68 2.41 -2.64
C THR A 117 2.26 2.98 -1.29
N GLY A 118 1.81 2.14 -0.37
CA GLY A 118 1.53 2.52 1.01
C GLY A 118 0.95 1.38 1.84
N ASP A 119 1.07 1.51 3.15
CA ASP A 119 0.39 0.66 4.14
C ASP A 119 0.26 1.43 5.46
N GLU A 120 -0.69 1.00 6.30
CA GLU A 120 -1.06 1.65 7.54
C GLU A 120 -0.85 0.70 8.74
N GLY A 121 -0.49 1.27 9.89
CA GLY A 121 -0.43 0.55 11.16
C GLY A 121 0.75 -0.41 11.27
N LEU A 122 1.89 -0.11 10.64
CA LEU A 122 3.10 -0.90 10.78
C LEU A 122 3.63 -0.73 12.20
N VAL A 123 3.78 -1.84 12.90
CA VAL A 123 4.25 -1.89 14.29
C VAL A 123 5.65 -2.51 14.41
N ALA A 124 6.35 -2.15 15.49
CA ALA A 124 7.59 -2.78 15.89
C ALA A 124 7.39 -4.13 16.64
N PRO A 125 8.37 -5.05 16.57
CA PRO A 125 8.36 -6.29 17.33
C PRO A 125 8.22 -6.10 18.83
N ALA A 126 7.44 -7.00 19.45
CA ALA A 126 7.26 -7.07 20.91
C ALA A 126 6.78 -5.77 21.58
N ASN A 127 6.01 -4.93 20.85
CA ASN A 127 5.50 -3.64 21.33
C ASN A 127 6.62 -2.72 21.87
N LYS A 128 7.76 -2.72 21.19
CA LYS A 128 8.90 -1.88 21.51
C LYS A 128 8.92 -0.64 20.63
N ASP A 129 9.73 0.33 21.02
CA ASP A 129 10.02 1.47 20.18
C ASP A 129 10.86 1.03 18.97
N ILE A 130 10.51 1.58 17.81
CA ILE A 130 11.23 1.41 16.55
C ILE A 130 12.63 1.98 16.74
N SER A 131 13.65 1.25 16.31
CA SER A 131 15.02 1.77 16.22
C SER A 131 15.30 2.39 14.86
N HIS A 132 14.82 1.71 13.81
CA HIS A 132 14.98 2.13 12.42
C HIS A 132 14.02 1.35 11.53
N VAL A 133 13.79 1.88 10.32
CA VAL A 133 13.00 1.23 9.28
C VAL A 133 13.79 1.21 7.99
N THR A 134 13.76 0.09 7.29
CA THR A 134 14.38 -0.06 5.96
C THR A 134 13.30 -0.41 4.93
N PHE A 135 13.28 0.34 3.83
CA PHE A 135 12.42 0.15 2.67
C PHE A 135 13.21 -0.49 1.54
N CYS A 136 12.65 -1.55 0.97
CA CYS A 136 13.16 -2.22 -0.23
C CYS A 136 12.17 -1.96 -1.35
N PHE A 137 12.62 -1.34 -2.45
CA PHE A 137 11.72 -0.88 -3.51
C PHE A 137 12.39 -0.90 -4.89
N ASN A 138 11.55 -0.91 -5.92
CA ASN A 138 11.96 -0.90 -7.33
C ASN A 138 11.49 0.40 -7.99
N GLU A 139 12.10 0.80 -9.10
CA GLU A 139 11.52 1.85 -9.92
C GLU A 139 10.11 1.46 -10.38
N ASP A 140 9.20 2.43 -10.47
CA ASP A 140 7.91 2.21 -11.14
C ASP A 140 8.19 2.02 -12.64
N ASP A 141 8.17 0.77 -13.10
CA ASP A 141 8.36 0.43 -14.51
C ASP A 141 7.16 0.81 -15.38
N GLY A 142 6.08 1.29 -14.76
CA GLY A 142 4.90 1.76 -15.44
C GLY A 142 4.24 0.65 -16.26
N GLU A 143 4.37 -0.63 -15.86
CA GLU A 143 3.54 -1.69 -16.43
C GLU A 143 2.08 -1.34 -16.19
N ILE A 144 1.49 -0.71 -17.20
CA ILE A 144 0.06 -0.46 -17.32
C ILE A 144 -0.55 -1.85 -17.22
N GLU A 145 -1.15 -2.19 -16.08
CA GLU A 145 -2.02 -3.35 -15.99
C GLU A 145 -3.08 -3.15 -17.07
N GLU A 146 -2.89 -3.80 -18.23
CA GLU A 146 -3.79 -3.64 -19.36
C GLU A 146 -5.15 -4.10 -18.87
N ILE A 147 -6.01 -3.14 -18.52
CA ILE A 147 -7.40 -3.40 -18.19
C ILE A 147 -7.88 -4.27 -19.34
N PRO A 148 -8.27 -5.54 -19.12
CA PRO A 148 -8.75 -6.36 -20.21
C PRO A 148 -9.93 -5.61 -20.79
N GLU A 149 -9.73 -5.00 -21.95
CA GLU A 149 -10.77 -4.32 -22.68
C GLU A 149 -11.79 -5.40 -22.96
N PHE A 150 -12.85 -5.50 -22.15
CA PHE A 150 -13.93 -6.44 -22.44
C PHE A 150 -14.46 -6.07 -23.83
N PRO A 151 -14.20 -6.84 -24.90
CA PRO A 151 -14.52 -6.39 -26.26
C PRO A 151 -16.02 -6.56 -26.55
N THR A 152 -16.88 -6.61 -25.53
CA THR A 152 -18.17 -7.32 -25.65
C THR A 152 -19.36 -6.63 -24.99
N VAL A 153 -19.19 -5.60 -24.15
CA VAL A 153 -20.35 -4.95 -23.49
C VAL A 153 -20.80 -3.67 -24.21
N ALA A 154 -19.88 -2.89 -24.79
CA ALA A 154 -20.24 -1.65 -25.50
C ALA A 154 -21.00 -1.89 -26.81
N LEU A 155 -20.64 -2.94 -27.57
CA LEU A 155 -21.29 -3.31 -28.84
C LEU A 155 -22.79 -3.66 -28.70
N PRO A 156 -23.22 -4.54 -27.78
CA PRO A 156 -24.64 -4.85 -27.63
C PRO A 156 -25.45 -3.65 -27.11
N ILE A 157 -24.89 -2.81 -26.24
CA ILE A 157 -25.60 -1.61 -25.73
C ILE A 157 -25.79 -0.59 -26.85
N ALA A 158 -24.75 -0.29 -27.64
CA ALA A 158 -24.84 0.62 -28.77
C ALA A 158 -25.80 0.09 -29.86
N ALA A 159 -25.80 -1.21 -30.12
CA ALA A 159 -26.73 -1.83 -31.06
C ALA A 159 -28.19 -1.75 -30.58
N ILE A 160 -28.46 -2.01 -29.30
CA ILE A 160 -29.81 -1.92 -28.72
C ILE A 160 -30.33 -0.47 -28.75
N LEU A 161 -29.49 0.50 -28.38
CA LEU A 161 -29.84 1.92 -28.41
C LEU A 161 -30.05 2.43 -29.86
N GLY A 162 -29.19 2.02 -30.79
CA GLY A 162 -29.32 2.34 -32.20
C GLY A 162 -30.60 1.78 -32.84
N LEU A 163 -30.96 0.52 -32.51
CA LEU A 163 -32.22 -0.10 -32.95
C LEU A 163 -33.44 0.60 -32.35
N ALA A 164 -33.41 0.93 -31.05
CA ALA A 164 -34.50 1.67 -30.40
C ALA A 164 -34.73 3.04 -31.06
N PHE A 165 -33.68 3.78 -31.38
CA PHE A 165 -33.76 5.08 -32.05
C PHE A 165 -34.29 4.94 -33.49
N MET A 166 -33.87 3.90 -34.23
CA MET A 166 -34.35 3.67 -35.58
C MET A 166 -35.85 3.31 -35.63
N PHE A 167 -36.35 2.55 -34.65
CA PHE A 167 -37.78 2.20 -34.57
C PHE A 167 -38.67 3.30 -33.99
N GLN A 168 -38.12 4.24 -33.19
CA GLN A 168 -38.87 5.42 -32.77
C GLN A 168 -39.14 6.40 -33.92
N ARG A 169 -38.28 6.42 -34.95
CA ARG A 169 -38.41 7.34 -36.09
C ARG A 169 -39.45 6.94 -37.15
N ARG A 170 -40.05 5.75 -37.05
CA ARG A 170 -41.03 5.22 -38.01
C ARG A 170 -42.50 5.43 -37.60
N LYS A 171 -42.77 6.11 -36.48
CA LYS A 171 -44.13 6.35 -35.97
C LYS A 171 -44.69 7.75 -36.27
N GLU A 172 -44.05 8.51 -37.15
CA GLU A 172 -44.61 9.74 -37.74
C GLU A 172 -44.95 9.50 -39.21
#